data_AF-A0A0F0FTT9-F1
#
_entry.id   AF-A0A0F0FTT9-F1
#
_cell.length_a   1.000
_cell.length_b   1.000
_cell.length_c   1.000
_cell.angle_alpha   90.00
_cell.angle_beta   90.00
_cell.angle_gamma   90.00
#
_symmetry.space_group_name_H-M   'P 1'
#
loop_
_entity.id
_entity.type
_entity.pdbx_description
1 polymer ?
#
loop_
_entity_poly.entity_id
_entity_poly.type
_entity_poly.pdbx_seq_one_letter_code
_entity_poly.pdbx_strand_id
1 'polypeptide(L)' 'MSFPLVPNGTLITPTAEVGRQLAVTLARLIIKAAQPDDQVRETLRAVYANDATMLLQVGQIVATEFATIAAANNYWRG' A
#
# COMPACT_ATOMS: atom_id res chain seq x y z
N MET A 1 11.79 2.86 14.28
CA MET A 1 11.63 2.80 12.81
C MET A 1 12.07 4.13 12.22
N SER A 2 12.82 4.14 11.11
CA SER A 2 13.43 5.37 10.55
C SER A 2 12.64 6.00 9.39
N PHE A 3 11.43 5.53 9.10
CA PHE A 3 10.60 6.04 7.99
C PHE A 3 9.12 6.15 8.42
N PRO A 4 8.36 7.10 7.85
CA PRO A 4 6.93 7.26 8.16
C PRO A 4 6.12 6.12 7.54
N LEU A 5 5.11 5.64 8.27
CA LEU A 5 4.13 4.67 7.76
C LEU A 5 2.93 5.34 7.07
N VAL A 6 2.69 6.62 7.37
CA VAL A 6 1.75 7.50 6.66
C VAL A 6 2.55 8.68 6.11
N PRO A 7 2.95 8.65 4.84
CA PRO A 7 3.72 9.73 4.22
C PRO A 7 2.99 11.07 4.37
N ASN A 8 3.73 12.13 4.72
CA ASN A 8 3.20 13.48 4.93
C ASN A 8 2.11 13.59 6.02
N GLY A 9 1.84 12.53 6.79
CA GLY A 9 0.85 12.52 7.87
C GLY A 9 -0.60 12.68 7.41
N THR A 10 -0.92 12.42 6.13
CA THR A 10 -2.27 12.63 5.58
C THR A 10 -2.71 11.51 4.65
N LEU A 11 -4.01 11.25 4.62
CA LEU A 11 -4.66 10.38 3.63
C LEU A 11 -5.33 11.18 2.51
N ILE A 12 -5.31 12.51 2.58
CA ILE A 12 -5.95 13.39 1.59
C ILE A 12 -5.12 13.41 0.31
N THR A 13 -5.76 13.10 -0.81
CA THR A 13 -5.16 13.05 -2.15
C THR A 13 -6.00 13.82 -3.16
N PRO A 14 -5.38 14.50 -4.14
CA PRO A 14 -6.10 15.36 -5.08
C PRO A 14 -7.00 14.60 -6.06
N THR A 15 -6.69 13.32 -6.33
CA THR A 15 -7.48 12.47 -7.23
C THR A 15 -7.54 11.04 -6.71
N ALA A 16 -8.48 10.26 -7.24
CA ALA A 16 -8.61 8.83 -6.97
C ALA A 16 -7.35 8.05 -7.37
N GLU A 17 -6.70 8.40 -8.48
CA GLU A 17 -5.45 7.76 -8.93
C GLU A 17 -4.32 8.01 -7.92
N VAL A 18 -4.14 9.24 -7.44
CA VAL A 18 -3.14 9.52 -6.38
C VAL A 18 -3.51 8.79 -5.08
N GLY A 19 -4.79 8.67 -4.76
CA GLY A 19 -5.27 7.83 -3.65
C GLY A 19 -4.91 6.36 -3.81
N ARG A 20 -5.01 5.83 -5.04
CA ARG A 20 -4.67 4.44 -5.36
C ARG A 20 -3.17 4.18 -5.26
N GLN A 21 -2.34 5.16 -5.63
CA GLN A 21 -0.88 5.12 -5.45
C GLN A 21 -0.49 5.21 -3.97
N LEU A 22 -1.18 6.05 -3.18
CA LEU A 22 -0.99 6.10 -1.74
C LEU A 22 -1.33 4.75 -1.09
N ALA A 23 -2.44 4.11 -1.48
CA ALA A 23 -2.81 2.78 -0.98
C ALA A 23 -1.72 1.72 -1.21
N VAL A 24 -1.11 1.70 -2.40
CA VAL A 24 0.05 0.82 -2.69
C VAL A 24 1.23 1.15 -1.78
N THR A 25 1.46 2.43 -1.55
CA THR A 25 2.57 2.90 -0.72
C THR A 25 2.39 2.45 0.73
N LEU A 26 1.22 2.65 1.32
CA LEU A 26 0.92 2.21 2.70
C LEU A 26 1.09 0.69 2.85
N ALA A 27 0.52 -0.08 1.92
CA ALA A 27 0.66 -1.54 1.90
C ALA A 27 2.14 -2.00 1.83
N ARG A 28 2.99 -1.29 1.10
CA ARG A 28 4.44 -1.61 1.02
C ARG A 28 5.20 -1.16 2.26
N LEU A 29 4.82 -0.05 2.88
CA LEU A 29 5.47 0.49 4.06
C LEU A 29 5.29 -0.43 5.28
N ILE A 30 4.10 -1.02 5.46
CA ILE A 30 3.89 -1.98 6.56
C ILE A 30 4.73 -3.25 6.38
N ILE A 31 4.89 -3.75 5.15
CA ILE A 31 5.77 -4.89 4.85
C ILE A 31 7.24 -4.54 5.12
N LYS A 32 7.67 -3.33 4.73
CA LYS A 32 9.02 -2.83 5.04
C LYS A 32 9.25 -2.69 6.54
N ALA A 33 8.22 -2.32 7.31
CA ALA A 33 8.30 -2.17 8.75
C ALA A 33 8.38 -3.53 9.47
N ALA A 34 7.61 -4.52 8.98
CA ALA A 34 7.61 -5.88 9.51
C ALA A 34 8.90 -6.64 9.18
N GLN A 35 9.45 -6.46 7.97
CA GLN A 35 10.70 -7.04 7.51
C GLN A 35 11.65 -5.92 7.06
N PRO A 36 12.57 -5.43 7.93
CA PRO A 36 13.44 -4.30 7.61
C PRO A 36 14.56 -4.63 6.61
N ASP A 37 14.96 -5.90 6.49
CA ASP A 37 15.99 -6.36 5.55
C ASP A 37 15.46 -6.31 4.10
N ASP A 38 16.17 -5.59 3.22
CA ASP A 38 15.80 -5.43 1.82
C ASP A 38 16.10 -6.64 0.95
N GLN A 39 17.21 -7.35 1.19
CA GLN A 39 17.56 -8.58 0.48
C GLN A 39 16.53 -9.68 0.76
N VAL A 40 16.06 -9.78 2.00
CA VAL A 40 14.98 -10.72 2.35
C VAL A 40 13.70 -10.36 1.59
N ARG A 41 13.31 -9.08 1.53
CA ARG A 41 12.11 -8.66 0.78
C ARG A 41 12.24 -8.89 -0.72
N GLU A 42 13.43 -8.72 -1.30
CA GLU A 42 13.68 -9.01 -2.71
C GLU A 42 13.51 -10.49 -3.02
N THR A 43 14.05 -11.36 -2.15
CA THR A 43 13.89 -12.81 -2.26
C THR A 43 12.41 -13.21 -2.16
N LEU A 44 11.68 -12.67 -1.18
CA LEU A 44 10.24 -12.95 -1.01
C LEU A 44 9.39 -12.42 -2.18
N ARG A 45 9.83 -11.35 -2.85
CA ARG A 45 9.13 -10.81 -4.01
C ARG A 45 9.09 -11.77 -5.19
N ALA A 46 10.16 -12.53 -5.42
CA ALA A 46 10.17 -13.55 -6.46
C ALA A 46 9.12 -14.64 -6.23
N VAL A 47 8.80 -14.95 -4.96
CA VAL A 47 7.77 -15.92 -4.60
C VAL A 47 6.38 -15.37 -4.94
N TYR A 48 5.98 -14.26 -4.29
CA TYR A 48 4.60 -13.78 -4.45
C TYR A 48 4.30 -13.21 -5.84
N ALA A 49 5.31 -12.79 -6.60
CA ALA A 49 5.13 -12.30 -7.97
C ALA A 49 4.79 -13.41 -8.97
N ASN A 50 5.07 -14.68 -8.64
CA ASN A 50 4.81 -15.84 -9.49
C ASN A 50 3.70 -16.75 -8.92
N ASP A 51 3.03 -16.34 -7.84
CA ASP A 51 1.92 -17.07 -7.24
C ASP A 51 0.61 -16.30 -7.42
N ALA A 52 -0.34 -16.91 -8.13
CA ALA A 52 -1.63 -16.27 -8.45
C ALA A 52 -2.45 -15.93 -7.19
N THR A 53 -2.43 -16.80 -6.17
CA THR A 53 -3.17 -16.57 -4.93
C THR A 53 -2.57 -15.39 -4.17
N MET A 54 -1.25 -15.31 -4.11
CA MET A 54 -0.58 -14.19 -3.46
C MET A 54 -0.76 -12.88 -4.22
N LEU A 55 -0.78 -12.90 -5.57
CA LEU A 55 -1.11 -11.72 -6.37
C LEU A 55 -2.53 -11.21 -6.09
N LEU A 56 -3.51 -12.11 -5.93
CA LEU A 56 -4.86 -11.72 -5.52
C LEU A 56 -4.88 -11.14 -4.11
N GLN A 57 -4.09 -11.68 -3.17
CA GLN A 57 -3.95 -11.13 -1.82
C GLN A 57 -3.34 -9.72 -1.84
N VAL A 58 -2.32 -9.47 -2.66
CA VAL A 58 -1.77 -8.12 -2.86
C VAL A 58 -2.87 -7.16 -3.34
N GLY A 59 -3.69 -7.59 -4.29
CA GLY A 59 -4.85 -6.82 -4.75
C GLY A 59 -5.82 -6.48 -3.62
N GLN A 60 -6.17 -7.46 -2.78
CA GLN A 60 -7.09 -7.30 -1.66
C GLN A 60 -6.57 -6.35 -0.58
N ILE A 61 -5.28 -6.45 -0.24
CA ILE A 61 -4.64 -5.55 0.74
C ILE A 61 -4.75 -4.12 0.25
N VAL A 62 -4.38 -3.88 -1.00
CA VAL A 62 -4.41 -2.52 -1.54
C VAL A 62 -5.85 -2.00 -1.72
N ALA A 63 -6.80 -2.87 -2.04
CA ALA A 63 -8.22 -2.50 -2.06
C ALA A 63 -8.72 -2.04 -0.68
N THR A 64 -8.24 -2.68 0.39
CA THR A 64 -8.60 -2.32 1.78
C THR A 64 -8.03 -0.96 2.17
N GLU A 65 -6.76 -0.70 1.86
CA GLU A 65 -6.14 0.61 2.06
C GLU A 65 -6.86 1.70 1.24
N PHE A 66 -7.17 1.40 -0.03
CA PHE A 66 -7.83 2.35 -0.92
C PHE A 66 -9.25 2.69 -0.45
N ALA A 67 -10.00 1.74 0.12
CA ALA A 67 -11.33 2.02 0.69
C ALA A 67 -11.25 3.05 1.82
N THR A 68 -10.26 2.92 2.71
CA THR A 68 -10.01 3.88 3.79
C THR A 68 -9.63 5.25 3.26
N ILE A 69 -8.72 5.31 2.27
CA ILE A 69 -8.30 6.56 1.63
C ILE A 69 -9.48 7.22 0.89
N ALA A 70 -10.28 6.45 0.15
CA ALA A 70 -11.45 6.97 -0.55
C ALA A 70 -12.47 7.58 0.42
N ALA A 71 -12.73 6.92 1.56
CA ALA A 71 -13.59 7.46 2.60
C ALA A 71 -13.03 8.77 3.19
N ALA A 72 -11.72 8.84 3.44
CA ALA A 72 -11.07 10.06 3.92
C ALA A 72 -11.15 11.24 2.91
N ASN A 73 -11.28 10.95 1.62
CA ASN A 73 -11.37 11.94 0.54
C ASN A 73 -12.82 12.20 0.07
N ASN A 74 -13.84 11.75 0.81
CA ASN A 74 -15.24 11.84 0.40
C ASN A 74 -15.48 11.31 -1.03
N TYR A 75 -14.77 10.23 -1.39
CA TYR A 75 -14.79 9.61 -2.71
C TYR A 75 -14.49 10.56 -3.88
N TRP A 76 -13.79 11.68 -3.63
CA TRP A 76 -13.54 12.74 -4.61
C TRP A 76 -14.81 13.28 -5.27
N ARG A 77 -15.96 13.17 -4.58
CA ARG A 77 -17.22 13.76 -5.03
C ARG A 77 -17.17 15.25 -4.70
N GLY A 78 -16.74 16.04 -5.67
CA GLY A 78 -16.65 17.50 -5.64
C GLY A 78 -16.68 18.06 -7.04
#